data_AF-A0A2W5S6X5-F1
#
_entry.id   AF-A0A2W5S6X5-F1
#
_cell.length_a   1.000
_cell.length_b   1.000
_cell.length_c   1.000
_cell.angle_alpha   90.00
_cell.angle_beta   90.00
_cell.angle_gamma   90.00
#
_symmetry.space_group_name_H-M   'P 1'
#
loop_
_entity.id
_entity.type
_entity.pdbx_description
1 polymer ?
#
loop_
_entity_poly.entity_id
_entity_poly.type
_entity_poly.pdbx_seq_one_letter_code
_entity_poly.pdbx_strand_id
1 'polypeptide(L)'
;MIIYAPVDALRAHQLTKGRQDVRYYLNALHFKGDEIQTSNGHVALSTRSALTEAPAEGLILNVSTPPTGRAYSTAVIDTEAGIVYWCAQMADKPQDLDGFDFRRQRLAVGTVDIVDARYPDLGRVIESAKNNSKAVTDVKVMAEYLGLVEKLGKKFGIKMPFVDLHFAGNNMPMRVEFKTPFGPSTMIIMPARP
;
A
#
# COMPACT_ATOMS: atom_id res chain seq x y z
N MET A 1 12.83 16.16 -0.30
CA MET A 1 11.35 16.21 -0.16
C MET A 1 10.92 15.35 1.01
N ILE A 2 9.95 15.82 1.80
CA ILE A 2 9.39 15.08 2.93
C ILE A 2 8.01 14.53 2.54
N ILE A 3 7.75 13.25 2.78
CA ILE A 3 6.45 12.61 2.60
C ILE A 3 5.97 12.06 3.94
N TYR A 4 4.68 12.23 4.24
CA TYR A 4 4.05 11.65 5.43
C TYR A 4 3.14 10.50 5.03
N ALA A 5 3.23 9.37 5.73
CA ALA A 5 2.43 8.18 5.45
C ALA A 5 2.00 7.45 6.73
N PRO A 6 0.77 6.91 6.80
CA PRO A 6 0.36 6.03 7.89
C PRO A 6 1.19 4.74 7.90
N VAL A 7 1.73 4.38 9.06
CA VAL A 7 2.58 3.18 9.21
C VAL A 7 1.82 1.89 8.88
N ASP A 8 0.53 1.84 9.22
CA ASP A 8 -0.31 0.68 8.96
C ASP A 8 -0.59 0.49 7.46
N ALA A 9 -0.75 1.59 6.71
CA ALA A 9 -0.80 1.52 5.25
C ALA A 9 0.53 0.99 4.68
N LEU A 10 1.67 1.54 5.11
CA LEU A 10 2.99 1.05 4.68
C LEU A 10 3.14 -0.45 4.96
N ARG A 11 2.81 -0.92 6.18
CA ARG A 11 2.87 -2.33 6.55
C ARG A 11 1.99 -3.22 5.67
N ALA A 12 0.80 -2.75 5.28
CA ALA A 12 -0.08 -3.48 4.37
C ALA A 12 0.55 -3.60 2.97
N HIS A 13 1.09 -2.50 2.43
CA HIS A 13 1.78 -2.48 1.14
C HIS A 13 3.05 -3.34 1.10
N GLN A 14 3.77 -3.46 2.21
CA GLN A 14 4.92 -4.37 2.34
C GLN A 14 4.54 -5.85 2.18
N LEU A 15 3.26 -6.23 2.36
CA LEU A 15 2.79 -7.61 2.14
C LEU A 15 2.48 -7.92 0.67
N THR A 16 2.28 -6.91 -0.18
CA THR A 16 1.82 -7.06 -1.56
C THR A 16 2.86 -6.70 -2.61
N LYS A 17 3.97 -6.07 -2.21
CA LYS A 17 5.13 -5.84 -3.09
C LYS A 17 5.85 -7.15 -3.44
N GLY A 18 6.57 -7.13 -4.55
CA GLY A 18 7.50 -8.18 -4.94
C GLY A 18 8.58 -8.46 -3.87
N ARG A 19 9.07 -9.69 -3.87
CA ARG A 19 10.21 -10.11 -3.05
C ARG A 19 11.24 -10.73 -3.98
N GLN A 20 12.39 -10.08 -4.12
CA GLN A 20 13.44 -10.51 -5.05
C GLN A 20 12.92 -10.69 -6.48
N ASP A 21 11.91 -9.90 -6.88
CA ASP A 21 11.41 -9.90 -8.25
C ASP A 21 12.49 -9.30 -9.17
N VAL A 22 12.69 -9.92 -10.33
CA VAL A 22 13.62 -9.46 -11.37
C VAL A 22 13.26 -8.06 -11.87
N ARG A 23 11.97 -7.71 -11.86
CA ARG A 23 11.47 -6.36 -12.06
C ARG A 23 11.64 -5.60 -10.76
N TYR A 24 12.86 -5.13 -10.51
CA TYR A 24 13.28 -4.56 -9.23
C TYR A 24 12.34 -3.47 -8.68
N TYR A 25 11.68 -2.69 -9.54
CA TYR A 25 10.70 -1.67 -9.15
C TYR A 25 9.47 -2.23 -8.43
N LEU A 26 9.08 -3.50 -8.68
CA LEU A 26 8.00 -4.16 -7.93
C LEU A 26 8.40 -4.53 -6.51
N ASN A 27 9.70 -4.53 -6.19
CA ASN A 27 10.17 -4.77 -4.82
C ASN A 27 10.04 -3.53 -3.92
N ALA A 28 9.56 -2.40 -4.45
CA ALA A 28 9.41 -1.12 -3.77
C ALA A 28 7.94 -0.66 -3.72
N LEU A 29 7.68 0.44 -3.03
CA LEU A 29 6.36 1.05 -2.89
C LEU A 29 6.26 2.25 -3.84
N HIS A 30 5.13 2.41 -4.51
CA HIS A 30 4.86 3.54 -5.39
C HIS A 30 3.96 4.56 -4.69
N PHE A 31 4.49 5.74 -4.41
CA PHE A 31 3.80 6.85 -3.77
C PHE A 31 3.38 7.84 -4.84
N LYS A 32 2.08 8.02 -5.08
CA LYS A 32 1.57 8.85 -6.17
C LYS A 32 0.37 9.67 -5.71
N GLY A 33 0.54 10.99 -5.61
CA GLY A 33 -0.48 11.88 -5.07
C GLY A 33 -0.90 11.43 -3.66
N ASP A 34 -2.18 11.11 -3.47
CA ASP A 34 -2.73 10.59 -2.22
C ASP A 34 -2.70 9.04 -2.13
N GLU A 35 -2.14 8.34 -3.12
CA GLU A 35 -2.18 6.88 -3.20
C GLU A 35 -0.83 6.23 -2.92
N ILE A 36 -0.85 5.17 -2.11
CA ILE A 36 0.22 4.18 -2.09
C ILE A 36 -0.22 3.02 -2.97
N GLN A 37 0.68 2.56 -3.83
CA GLN A 37 0.42 1.46 -4.75
C GLN A 37 1.56 0.43 -4.70
N THR A 38 1.19 -0.85 -4.74
CA THR A 38 2.14 -1.99 -4.77
C THR A 38 1.62 -3.13 -5.60
N SER A 39 2.53 -3.95 -6.11
CA SER A 39 2.20 -5.20 -6.81
C SER A 39 3.38 -6.17 -6.77
N ASN A 40 3.08 -7.46 -6.83
CA ASN A 40 4.05 -8.53 -7.08
C ASN A 40 3.82 -9.23 -8.44
N GLY A 41 3.01 -8.63 -9.32
CA GLY A 41 2.62 -9.19 -10.62
C GLY A 41 1.43 -10.16 -10.58
N HIS A 42 1.03 -10.66 -9.40
CA HIS A 42 -0.14 -11.53 -9.22
C HIS A 42 -1.24 -10.89 -8.39
N VAL A 43 -0.86 -9.97 -7.51
CA VAL A 43 -1.78 -9.08 -6.80
C VAL A 43 -1.33 -7.65 -6.99
N ALA A 44 -2.28 -6.73 -6.94
CA ALA A 44 -2.03 -5.30 -6.85
C ALA A 44 -2.85 -4.72 -5.71
N LEU A 45 -2.31 -3.73 -5.01
CA LEU A 45 -3.00 -3.00 -3.96
C LEU A 45 -2.83 -1.51 -4.24
N SER A 46 -3.94 -0.78 -4.27
CA SER A 46 -3.95 0.69 -4.17
C SER A 46 -4.71 1.07 -2.92
N THR A 47 -4.12 1.91 -2.10
CA THR A 47 -4.77 2.53 -0.95
C THR A 47 -4.74 4.02 -1.17
N ARG A 48 -5.93 4.63 -1.29
CA ARG A 48 -6.05 6.06 -1.04
C ARG A 48 -5.82 6.27 0.44
N SER A 49 -4.74 6.98 0.74
CA SER A 49 -4.30 7.27 2.09
C SER A 49 -4.09 8.77 2.22
N ALA A 50 -3.96 9.24 3.46
CA ALA A 50 -3.46 10.57 3.72
C ALA A 50 -1.94 10.65 3.45
N LEU A 51 -1.48 10.30 2.24
CA LEU A 51 -0.17 10.75 1.82
C LEU A 51 -0.21 12.27 1.76
N THR A 52 0.71 12.90 2.48
CA THR A 52 0.89 14.35 2.43
C THR A 52 2.21 14.62 1.73
N GLU A 53 2.22 15.57 0.79
CA GLU A 53 3.39 16.00 -0.01
C GLU A 53 4.01 14.96 -0.97
N ALA A 54 3.31 13.88 -1.32
CA ALA A 54 3.80 12.97 -2.36
C ALA A 54 3.51 13.51 -3.78
N PRO A 55 4.44 13.35 -4.74
CA PRO A 55 4.32 13.91 -6.08
C PRO A 55 3.21 13.23 -6.90
N ALA A 56 2.54 13.99 -7.77
CA ALA A 56 1.42 13.49 -8.57
C ALA A 56 1.85 12.52 -9.69
N GLU A 57 3.05 12.72 -10.21
CA GLU A 57 3.72 11.86 -11.19
C GLU A 57 4.13 10.50 -10.61
N GLY A 58 4.29 10.43 -9.28
CA GLY A 58 4.66 9.24 -8.56
C GLY A 58 6.16 9.13 -8.27
N LEU A 59 6.49 8.54 -7.13
CA LEU A 59 7.85 8.24 -6.70
C LEU A 59 7.91 6.80 -6.20
N ILE A 60 8.93 6.06 -6.62
CA ILE A 60 9.13 4.67 -6.19
C ILE A 60 10.17 4.66 -5.09
N LEU A 61 9.79 4.16 -3.92
CA LEU A 61 10.59 4.18 -2.71
C LEU A 61 10.72 2.78 -2.12
N ASN A 62 11.96 2.36 -1.87
CA ASN A 62 12.23 1.25 -0.98
C ASN A 62 12.33 1.78 0.44
N VAL A 63 11.27 1.62 1.22
CA VAL A 63 11.20 2.06 2.62
C VAL A 63 11.45 0.85 3.51
N SER A 64 12.43 0.97 4.40
CA SER A 64 12.67 -0.05 5.43
C SER A 64 11.44 -0.27 6.32
N THR A 65 11.38 -1.40 7.03
CA THR A 65 10.25 -1.68 7.95
C THR A 65 10.57 -1.16 9.35
N PRO A 66 9.62 -0.56 10.08
CA PRO A 66 9.86 -0.13 11.45
C PRO A 66 10.21 -1.33 12.36
N PRO A 67 11.06 -1.15 13.38
CA PRO A 67 11.33 -2.19 14.38
C PRO A 67 10.05 -2.69 15.06
N THR A 68 10.06 -3.92 15.58
CA THR A 68 8.94 -4.45 16.36
C THR A 68 8.96 -3.93 17.80
N GLY A 69 7.83 -4.04 18.51
CA GLY A 69 7.76 -3.76 19.96
C GLY A 69 7.43 -2.32 20.38
N ARG A 70 7.19 -1.40 19.44
CA ARG A 70 6.67 -0.05 19.72
C ARG A 70 5.46 0.26 18.84
N ALA A 71 4.57 1.10 19.35
CA ALA A 71 3.46 1.65 18.58
C ALA A 71 3.99 2.81 17.72
N TYR A 72 3.86 2.67 16.40
CA TYR A 72 4.19 3.70 15.43
C TYR A 72 2.93 4.00 14.64
N SER A 73 2.67 5.28 14.42
CA SER A 73 1.47 5.76 13.74
C SER A 73 1.83 6.41 12.40
N THR A 74 2.85 7.26 12.40
CA THR A 74 3.25 8.06 11.23
C THR A 74 4.69 7.76 10.83
N ALA A 75 4.92 7.60 9.53
CA ALA A 75 6.23 7.59 8.92
C ALA A 75 6.48 8.96 8.28
N VAL A 76 7.61 9.58 8.62
CA VAL A 76 8.12 10.79 7.95
C VAL A 76 9.28 10.37 7.07
N ILE A 77 9.10 10.45 5.77
CA ILE A 77 10.04 9.95 4.76
C ILE A 77 10.79 11.14 4.18
N ASP A 78 12.06 11.27 4.53
CA ASP A 78 12.98 12.25 3.97
C ASP A 78 13.76 11.62 2.81
N THR A 79 13.30 11.90 1.60
CA THR A 79 13.85 11.35 0.36
C THR A 79 15.22 11.92 0.00
N GLU A 80 15.55 13.12 0.49
CA GLU A 80 16.87 13.74 0.27
C GLU A 80 17.90 13.20 1.25
N ALA A 81 17.50 13.01 2.50
CA ALA A 81 18.37 12.42 3.51
C ALA A 81 18.50 10.88 3.38
N GLY A 82 17.60 10.22 2.64
CA GLY A 82 17.54 8.76 2.55
C GLY A 82 17.09 8.08 3.84
N ILE A 83 16.28 8.78 4.65
CA ILE A 83 15.89 8.35 6.00
C ILE A 83 14.38 8.36 6.16
N VAL A 84 13.85 7.33 6.82
CA VAL A 84 12.48 7.34 7.36
C VAL A 84 12.52 7.45 8.87
N TYR A 85 11.77 8.40 9.41
CA TYR A 85 11.56 8.59 10.84
C TYR A 85 10.22 7.97 11.24
N TRP A 86 10.26 7.07 12.22
CA TRP A 86 9.06 6.40 12.72
C TRP A 86 8.57 7.08 13.99
N CYS A 87 7.36 7.64 13.97
CA CYS A 87 6.82 8.43 15.07
C CYS A 87 5.54 7.80 15.65
N ALA A 88 5.32 8.01 16.96
CA ALA A 88 4.10 7.53 17.65
C ALA A 88 2.90 8.45 17.41
N GLN A 89 3.12 9.74 17.23
CA GLN A 89 2.03 10.70 16.97
C GLN A 89 1.42 10.42 15.60
N MET A 90 0.09 10.34 15.56
CA MET A 90 -0.67 10.26 14.31
C MET A 90 -0.69 11.65 13.69
N ALA A 91 -0.33 11.73 12.41
CA ALA A 91 -0.51 12.91 11.59
C ALA A 91 -1.29 12.48 10.35
N ASP A 92 -2.60 12.54 10.47
CA ASP A 92 -3.55 12.21 9.41
C ASP A 92 -3.92 13.43 8.57
N LYS A 93 -3.63 14.65 9.04
CA LYS A 93 -3.87 15.88 8.29
C LYS A 93 -2.63 16.75 8.21
N PRO A 94 -2.51 17.59 7.15
CA PRO A 94 -1.42 18.56 7.04
C PRO A 94 -1.29 19.49 8.26
N GLN A 95 -2.41 19.83 8.94
CA GLN A 95 -2.38 20.70 10.11
C GLN A 95 -1.75 20.04 11.35
N ASP A 96 -1.83 18.70 11.47
CA ASP A 96 -1.22 17.97 12.58
C ASP A 96 0.32 17.95 12.49
N LEU A 97 0.85 18.36 11.33
CA LEU A 97 2.28 18.47 11.04
C LEU A 97 2.85 19.85 11.35
N ASP A 98 2.01 20.85 11.63
CA ASP A 98 2.46 22.19 11.97
C ASP A 98 3.18 22.19 13.34
N GLY A 99 4.43 22.65 13.35
CA GLY A 99 5.31 22.57 14.52
C GLY A 99 5.78 21.15 14.90
N PHE A 100 5.49 20.12 14.09
CA PHE A 100 5.90 18.74 14.38
C PHE A 100 7.40 18.52 14.14
N ASP A 101 8.20 18.60 15.22
CA ASP A 101 9.62 18.24 15.18
C ASP A 101 9.80 16.71 15.20
N PHE A 102 9.65 16.10 14.02
CA PHE A 102 9.82 14.66 13.81
C PHE A 102 11.22 14.17 14.22
N ARG A 103 12.25 15.02 14.18
CA ARG A 103 13.60 14.63 14.60
C ARG A 103 13.63 14.40 16.11
N ARG A 104 12.97 15.23 16.91
CA ARG A 104 12.88 15.00 18.37
C ARG A 104 11.90 13.91 18.76
N GLN A 105 10.79 13.78 18.03
CA GLN A 105 9.68 12.89 18.37
C GLN A 105 9.80 11.48 17.79
N ARG A 106 10.83 11.21 16.98
CA ARG A 106 11.07 9.87 16.43
C ARG A 106 11.29 8.83 17.53
N LEU A 107 10.66 7.69 17.37
CA LEU A 107 10.94 6.50 18.17
C LEU A 107 12.00 5.61 17.53
N ALA A 108 12.13 5.65 16.21
CA ALA A 108 13.14 4.91 15.46
C ALA A 108 13.46 5.61 14.14
N VAL A 109 14.54 5.17 13.50
CA VAL A 109 14.93 5.57 12.14
C VAL A 109 15.16 4.34 11.28
N GLY A 110 14.98 4.49 9.98
CA GLY A 110 15.31 3.49 8.98
C GLY A 110 15.79 4.15 7.69
N THR A 111 16.10 3.33 6.68
CA THR A 111 16.57 3.79 5.38
C THR A 111 15.43 3.93 4.38
N VAL A 112 15.65 4.81 3.40
CA VAL A 112 14.80 5.04 2.24
C VAL A 112 15.70 5.16 1.02
N ASP A 113 15.43 4.35 -0.01
CA ASP A 113 16.11 4.47 -1.30
C ASP A 113 15.11 4.84 -2.39
N ILE A 114 15.49 5.78 -3.25
CA ILE A 114 14.74 6.10 -4.47
C ILE A 114 15.06 5.04 -5.52
N VAL A 115 14.03 4.46 -6.11
CA VAL A 115 14.17 3.48 -7.18
C VAL A 115 13.86 4.16 -8.51
N ASP A 116 14.90 4.40 -9.31
CA ASP A 116 14.77 4.99 -10.64
C ASP A 116 14.20 3.95 -11.63
N ALA A 117 12.89 4.04 -11.85
CA ALA A 117 12.14 3.20 -12.77
C ALA A 117 10.77 3.81 -13.07
N ARG A 118 10.06 3.24 -14.04
CA ARG A 118 8.66 3.56 -14.30
C ARG A 118 7.76 2.49 -13.71
N TYR A 119 6.92 2.86 -12.75
CA TYR A 119 5.96 1.94 -12.16
C TYR A 119 4.83 1.61 -13.15
N PRO A 120 4.32 0.36 -13.19
CA PRO A 120 3.18 0.01 -14.04
C PRO A 120 1.94 0.81 -13.67
N ASP A 121 1.11 1.12 -14.67
CA ASP A 121 -0.16 1.82 -14.47
C ASP A 121 -1.21 0.88 -13.84
N LEU A 122 -1.26 0.90 -12.50
CA LEU A 122 -2.22 0.14 -11.72
C LEU A 122 -3.64 0.72 -11.78
N GLY A 123 -3.79 2.02 -12.06
CA GLY A 123 -5.10 2.65 -12.19
C GLY A 123 -5.92 1.97 -13.28
N ARG A 124 -5.31 1.76 -14.45
CA ARG A 124 -5.92 1.01 -15.56
C ARG A 124 -6.37 -0.40 -15.16
N VAL A 125 -5.58 -1.12 -14.37
CA VAL A 125 -5.91 -2.49 -13.92
C VAL A 125 -7.12 -2.46 -12.98
N ILE A 126 -7.13 -1.53 -12.02
CA ILE A 126 -8.22 -1.38 -11.05
C ILE A 126 -9.53 -0.97 -11.72
N GLU A 127 -9.48 -0.01 -12.64
CA GLU A 127 -10.66 0.45 -13.39
C GLU A 127 -11.25 -0.67 -14.27
N SER A 128 -10.39 -1.44 -14.93
CA SER A 128 -10.84 -2.57 -15.76
C SER A 128 -11.59 -3.64 -14.96
N ALA A 129 -11.21 -3.85 -13.70
CA ALA A 129 -11.88 -4.80 -12.81
C ALA A 129 -13.22 -4.25 -12.28
N LYS A 130 -13.35 -2.93 -12.09
CA LYS A 130 -14.58 -2.28 -11.62
C LYS A 130 -15.73 -2.42 -12.63
N ASN A 131 -15.46 -2.18 -13.91
CA ASN A 131 -16.50 -2.08 -14.93
C ASN A 131 -17.07 -3.42 -15.42
N ASN A 132 -16.55 -4.54 -14.93
CA ASN A 132 -16.85 -5.88 -15.48
C ASN A 132 -17.51 -6.83 -14.47
N SER A 133 -18.13 -6.33 -13.40
CA SER A 133 -18.74 -7.18 -12.38
C SER A 133 -19.86 -8.07 -12.97
N LYS A 134 -19.74 -9.39 -12.80
CA LYS A 134 -20.68 -10.42 -13.32
C LYS A 134 -20.88 -11.53 -12.30
N ALA A 135 -22.07 -12.12 -12.28
CA ALA A 135 -22.32 -13.34 -11.52
C ALA A 135 -21.51 -14.51 -12.12
N VAL A 136 -20.86 -15.28 -11.27
CA VAL A 136 -20.01 -16.41 -11.64
C VAL A 136 -20.27 -17.59 -10.71
N THR A 137 -20.16 -18.81 -11.22
CA THR A 137 -20.35 -20.05 -10.46
C THR A 137 -19.09 -20.49 -9.72
N ASP A 138 -17.94 -20.23 -10.33
CA ASP A 138 -16.63 -20.67 -9.84
C ASP A 138 -15.56 -19.66 -10.27
N VAL A 139 -14.54 -19.50 -9.41
CA VAL A 139 -13.38 -18.66 -9.68
C VAL A 139 -12.14 -19.40 -9.21
N LYS A 140 -11.12 -19.47 -10.07
CA LYS A 140 -9.85 -20.10 -9.74
C LYS A 140 -8.83 -19.01 -9.38
N VAL A 141 -8.47 -18.93 -8.10
CA VAL A 141 -7.41 -18.05 -7.58
C VAL A 141 -6.39 -18.87 -6.79
N MET A 142 -5.19 -18.32 -6.60
CA MET A 142 -4.25 -18.90 -5.64
C MET A 142 -4.77 -18.66 -4.21
N ALA A 143 -4.96 -19.75 -3.45
CA ALA A 143 -5.55 -19.69 -2.11
C ALA A 143 -4.79 -18.80 -1.12
N GLU A 144 -3.46 -18.69 -1.29
CA GLU A 144 -2.65 -17.80 -0.45
C GLU A 144 -3.08 -16.32 -0.53
N TYR A 145 -3.61 -15.87 -1.67
CA TYR A 145 -4.07 -14.50 -1.84
C TYR A 145 -5.43 -14.25 -1.18
N LEU A 146 -6.24 -15.29 -0.96
CA LEU A 146 -7.42 -15.18 -0.09
C LEU A 146 -6.99 -14.99 1.38
N GLY A 147 -5.99 -15.74 1.85
CA GLY A 147 -5.41 -15.51 3.18
C GLY A 147 -4.73 -14.15 3.32
N LEU A 148 -4.24 -13.56 2.22
CA LEU A 148 -3.67 -12.22 2.21
C LEU A 148 -4.72 -11.13 2.49
N VAL A 149 -5.97 -11.32 2.07
CA VAL A 149 -7.08 -10.39 2.37
C VAL A 149 -7.24 -10.19 3.89
N GLU A 150 -7.27 -11.28 4.65
CA GLU A 150 -7.37 -11.22 6.12
C GLU A 150 -6.15 -10.51 6.74
N LYS A 151 -4.94 -10.85 6.26
CA LYS A 151 -3.69 -10.23 6.73
C LYS A 151 -3.67 -8.73 6.47
N LEU A 152 -4.10 -8.29 5.28
CA LEU A 152 -4.20 -6.87 4.92
C LEU A 152 -5.20 -6.15 5.82
N GLY A 153 -6.38 -6.71 6.02
CA GLY A 153 -7.38 -6.16 6.93
C GLY A 153 -6.84 -5.90 8.34
N LYS A 154 -6.11 -6.87 8.90
CA LYS A 154 -5.40 -6.72 10.19
C LYS A 154 -4.31 -5.64 10.15
N LYS A 155 -3.55 -5.54 9.05
CA LYS A 155 -2.49 -4.53 8.88
C LYS A 155 -3.02 -3.12 8.74
N PHE A 156 -4.21 -2.94 8.17
CA PHE A 156 -4.92 -1.65 8.16
C PHE A 156 -5.51 -1.25 9.53
N GLY A 157 -5.27 -2.03 10.59
CA GLY A 157 -5.81 -1.75 11.93
C GLY A 157 -7.29 -2.11 12.10
N ILE A 158 -7.88 -2.89 11.18
CA ILE A 158 -9.30 -3.26 11.24
C ILE A 158 -9.46 -4.50 12.14
N LYS A 159 -10.22 -4.35 13.24
CA LYS A 159 -10.47 -5.44 14.20
C LYS A 159 -11.20 -6.64 13.57
N MET A 160 -12.18 -6.37 12.70
CA MET A 160 -12.93 -7.37 11.94
C MET A 160 -12.99 -6.91 10.47
N PRO A 161 -12.08 -7.37 9.61
CA PRO A 161 -11.99 -6.89 8.24
C PRO A 161 -13.07 -7.54 7.36
N PHE A 162 -14.25 -6.93 7.33
CA PHE A 162 -15.24 -7.18 6.29
C PHE A 162 -14.76 -6.53 4.99
N VAL A 163 -14.85 -7.28 3.89
CA VAL A 163 -14.44 -6.82 2.56
C VAL A 163 -15.52 -7.16 1.53
N ASP A 164 -15.62 -6.32 0.51
CA ASP A 164 -16.52 -6.56 -0.62
C ASP A 164 -15.73 -7.27 -1.74
N LEU A 165 -16.18 -8.46 -2.11
CA LEU A 165 -15.59 -9.25 -3.21
C LEU A 165 -16.40 -9.05 -4.49
N HIS A 166 -15.74 -8.55 -5.52
CA HIS A 166 -16.31 -8.34 -6.84
C HIS A 166 -15.66 -9.28 -7.85
N PHE A 167 -16.50 -10.03 -8.55
CA PHE A 167 -16.10 -11.01 -9.56
C PHE A 167 -16.46 -10.52 -10.95
N ALA A 168 -15.60 -10.78 -11.93
CA ALA A 168 -15.81 -10.34 -13.32
C ALA A 168 -15.93 -11.49 -14.36
N GLY A 169 -15.71 -12.74 -13.92
CA GLY A 169 -15.65 -13.93 -14.79
C GLY A 169 -14.65 -14.96 -14.24
N ASN A 170 -14.76 -16.22 -14.64
CA ASN A 170 -13.95 -17.32 -14.10
C ASN A 170 -12.44 -17.14 -14.31
N ASN A 171 -12.05 -16.47 -15.41
CA ASN A 171 -10.66 -16.16 -15.77
C ASN A 171 -10.36 -14.66 -15.74
N MET A 172 -11.13 -13.89 -14.97
CA MET A 172 -10.97 -12.45 -14.83
C MET A 172 -10.42 -12.09 -13.45
N PRO A 173 -9.77 -10.93 -13.28
CA PRO A 173 -9.31 -10.48 -11.97
C PRO A 173 -10.49 -10.34 -10.99
N MET A 174 -10.25 -10.74 -9.74
CA MET A 174 -11.14 -10.47 -8.63
C MET A 174 -10.73 -9.16 -7.96
N ARG A 175 -11.70 -8.31 -7.67
CA ARG A 175 -11.49 -7.03 -6.99
C ARG A 175 -12.01 -7.13 -5.56
N VAL A 176 -11.18 -6.73 -4.60
CA VAL A 176 -11.47 -6.75 -3.17
C VAL A 176 -11.41 -5.31 -2.66
N GLU A 177 -12.51 -4.82 -2.11
CA GLU A 177 -12.58 -3.48 -1.52
C GLU A 177 -12.53 -3.56 0.01
N PHE A 178 -11.65 -2.73 0.59
CA PHE A 178 -11.50 -2.58 2.03
C PHE A 178 -11.96 -1.18 2.45
N LYS A 179 -12.71 -1.13 3.55
CA LYS A 179 -12.99 0.10 4.28
C LYS A 179 -11.91 0.28 5.35
N THR A 180 -10.91 1.12 5.10
CA THR A 180 -9.80 1.36 6.04
C THR A 180 -9.98 2.69 6.78
N PRO A 181 -9.32 2.89 7.93
CA PRO A 181 -9.35 4.16 8.65
C PRO A 181 -8.82 5.36 7.86
N PHE A 182 -7.98 5.12 6.84
CA PHE A 182 -7.28 6.16 6.09
C PHE A 182 -7.93 6.49 4.73
N GLY A 183 -8.92 5.69 4.31
CA GLY A 183 -9.56 5.81 3.00
C GLY A 183 -9.89 4.46 2.35
N PRO A 184 -10.49 4.48 1.15
CA PRO A 184 -10.77 3.25 0.42
C PRO A 184 -9.46 2.58 -0.03
N SER A 185 -9.38 1.26 0.16
CA SER A 185 -8.31 0.46 -0.44
C SER A 185 -8.89 -0.59 -1.36
N THR A 186 -8.23 -0.83 -2.48
CA THR A 186 -8.63 -1.80 -3.49
C THR A 186 -7.48 -2.73 -3.78
N MET A 187 -7.70 -4.02 -3.57
CA MET A 187 -6.81 -5.08 -4.00
C MET A 187 -7.38 -5.76 -5.24
N ILE A 188 -6.51 -6.04 -6.19
CA ILE A 188 -6.80 -6.87 -7.36
C ILE A 188 -6.05 -8.19 -7.20
N ILE A 189 -6.76 -9.30 -7.36
CA ILE A 189 -6.20 -10.64 -7.36
C ILE A 189 -6.31 -11.19 -8.77
N MET A 190 -5.16 -11.50 -9.39
CA MET A 190 -5.15 -12.09 -10.72
C MET A 190 -5.68 -13.53 -10.66
N PRO A 191 -6.43 -13.97 -11.69
CA PRO A 191 -6.89 -15.34 -11.78
C PRO A 191 -5.70 -16.29 -11.95
N ALA A 192 -5.85 -17.52 -11.46
CA ALA A 192 -4.86 -18.56 -11.72
C ALA A 192 -4.87 -18.89 -13.22
N ARG A 193 -3.74 -18.68 -13.90
CA ARG A 193 -3.58 -19.08 -15.29
C ARG A 193 -3.31 -20.60 -15.36
N PRO A 194 -3.88 -21.33 -16.33
CA PRO A 194 -3.53 -22.72 -16.59
C PRO A 194 -2.04 -22.91 -16.89
#